data_AF-A0A0M9YRD6-F1
#
_entry.id   AF-A0A0M9YRD6-F1
#
_cell.length_a   1.000
_cell.length_b   1.000
_cell.length_c   1.000
_cell.angle_alpha   90.00
_cell.angle_beta   90.00
_cell.angle_gamma   90.00
#
_symmetry.space_group_name_H-M   'P 1'
#
loop_
_entity.id
_entity.type
_entity.pdbx_description
1 polymer ?
#
loop_
_entity_poly.entity_id
_entity_poly.type
_entity_poly.pdbx_seq_one_letter_code
_entity_poly.pdbx_strand_id
1 'polypeptide(L)'
;MAQPPNQPPQGGFGAPQDQPPQQQGEGFGAPPPPPQAPPQPGYGYPQQPSPPSGPYAPPQSGPYGQPQQPGPYGQPGPYGQPQQPGPYGQPQQSGPYAQPQGYGYPQQPQFPGAPGTPPPGSGNRFKGKPAVIIGAAVAALLVIGGTVFAVAGGGDDDKKPTAGKSDDSKPTASDSPVNPGDGSGAGGADPENLNEGRKAGEAKVLWYKEAPDAPGDGADAPGMWITGKTAVKAAYKQLVAYNIDGGAPTWDTITFEQKICAVTPQKTSDDKIVVAYMNGTSDRADCNQLQEIDLNTGAKGWTGEVEDGALFDSTASIELSITGKTLMVGRSQSGTAYDVTTGKKLFDKKKYGSACFPTAFAGGARLIVVASCDAAKTTEHDEMQELDPTTGRVKWTQKFDKGWTVEHTYSLDPLVVYSTNDDKNAWNISTITASGRFRSQVAFDEDFAPECGWGFLGGDLQACQGVAADANTLYLPTEASSGANEIVAVNLADGKEKWRVKSPADESMLPLKTEGGKLVAYVEPSYDAGGRIVSIATTGSKHTPTTLLQMPEGTVDIESGFYSKDIDWVDGRFYISTTRLAGDTDKKEKLMLAYGK
;
A
#
# COMPACT_ATOMS: atom_id res chain seq x y z
N MET A 1 -77.63 1.56 14.31
CA MET A 1 -77.17 1.08 12.99
C MET A 1 -75.72 0.65 13.20
N ALA A 2 -75.45 -0.56 13.70
CA ALA A 2 -75.50 -1.87 13.03
C ALA A 2 -74.31 -2.01 12.05
N GLN A 3 -73.19 -2.69 12.35
CA GLN A 3 -72.85 -4.09 12.76
C GLN A 3 -72.74 -5.12 11.61
N PRO A 4 -71.76 -6.06 11.68
CA PRO A 4 -71.42 -7.06 10.62
C PRO A 4 -72.17 -8.40 10.77
N PRO A 5 -71.97 -9.41 9.88
CA PRO A 5 -71.19 -10.62 10.30
C PRO A 5 -70.52 -11.54 9.21
N ASN A 6 -69.53 -12.32 9.68
CA ASN A 6 -69.18 -13.75 9.39
C ASN A 6 -68.65 -14.35 8.05
N GLN A 7 -67.88 -15.44 8.23
CA GLN A 7 -67.34 -16.48 7.31
C GLN A 7 -68.36 -17.68 7.18
N PRO A 8 -68.08 -18.97 6.79
CA PRO A 8 -66.85 -19.79 6.51
C PRO A 8 -66.99 -20.68 5.20
N PRO A 9 -66.39 -21.88 4.95
CA PRO A 9 -65.42 -22.74 5.69
C PRO A 9 -64.25 -23.37 4.84
N GLN A 10 -63.60 -24.40 5.39
CA GLN A 10 -62.44 -25.15 4.84
C GLN A 10 -62.80 -26.44 4.05
N GLY A 11 -61.86 -26.93 3.22
CA GLY A 11 -61.81 -28.28 2.60
C GLY A 11 -61.00 -28.28 1.29
N GLY A 12 -60.38 -29.36 0.79
CA GLY A 12 -60.16 -30.69 1.36
C GLY A 12 -60.00 -31.78 0.27
N PHE A 13 -58.82 -32.43 0.19
CA PHE A 13 -58.48 -33.69 -0.54
C PHE A 13 -58.89 -33.90 -2.03
N GLY A 14 -57.91 -34.35 -2.83
CA GLY A 14 -58.13 -35.40 -3.85
C GLY A 14 -58.18 -34.99 -5.34
N ALA A 15 -57.60 -35.85 -6.20
CA ALA A 15 -57.84 -35.92 -7.65
C ALA A 15 -58.91 -37.03 -7.93
N PRO A 16 -59.45 -37.24 -9.17
CA PRO A 16 -58.65 -37.86 -10.26
C PRO A 16 -59.09 -37.64 -11.75
N GLN A 17 -58.27 -38.18 -12.67
CA GLN A 17 -58.57 -38.88 -13.96
C GLN A 17 -59.11 -38.21 -15.26
N ASP A 18 -58.37 -38.53 -16.33
CA ASP A 18 -58.75 -39.11 -17.66
C ASP A 18 -59.61 -38.41 -18.74
N GLN A 19 -58.94 -38.09 -19.87
CA GLN A 19 -59.17 -38.45 -21.30
C GLN A 19 -60.60 -38.73 -21.83
N PRO A 20 -60.94 -38.29 -23.08
CA PRO A 20 -60.58 -39.05 -24.32
C PRO A 20 -60.33 -38.15 -25.59
N PRO A 21 -60.43 -38.60 -26.87
CA PRO A 21 -59.33 -39.31 -27.57
C PRO A 21 -59.05 -38.91 -29.06
N GLN A 22 -57.87 -39.29 -29.60
CA GLN A 22 -57.52 -39.50 -31.05
C GLN A 22 -57.66 -38.28 -32.01
N GLN A 23 -57.09 -38.18 -33.23
CA GLN A 23 -55.86 -38.62 -33.96
C GLN A 23 -55.78 -37.70 -35.22
N GLN A 24 -54.73 -37.56 -36.05
CA GLN A 24 -53.36 -38.11 -36.24
C GLN A 24 -52.50 -36.93 -36.84
N GLY A 25 -51.24 -37.03 -37.29
CA GLY A 25 -50.24 -38.09 -37.49
C GLY A 25 -48.92 -37.49 -38.06
N GLU A 26 -47.95 -38.33 -38.44
CA GLU A 26 -46.61 -38.00 -38.99
C GLU A 26 -45.60 -37.28 -38.05
N GLY A 27 -44.30 -37.55 -38.25
CA GLY A 27 -43.19 -36.96 -37.47
C GLY A 27 -41.83 -37.65 -37.67
N PHE A 28 -40.74 -37.00 -37.25
CA PHE A 28 -39.36 -37.53 -37.24
C PHE A 28 -38.57 -37.06 -35.99
N GLY A 29 -37.52 -37.79 -35.61
CA GLY A 29 -36.96 -37.78 -34.25
C GLY A 29 -35.58 -37.12 -34.02
N ALA A 30 -35.11 -37.23 -32.77
CA ALA A 30 -33.94 -36.56 -32.19
C ALA A 30 -32.58 -37.26 -32.47
N PRO A 31 -31.42 -36.57 -32.27
CA PRO A 31 -30.09 -37.08 -32.62
C PRO A 31 -29.50 -38.12 -31.62
N PRO A 32 -28.54 -38.97 -32.06
CA PRO A 32 -27.99 -40.08 -31.28
C PRO A 32 -26.75 -39.71 -30.40
N PRO A 33 -26.40 -40.56 -29.40
CA PRO A 33 -25.22 -40.40 -28.54
C PRO A 33 -23.89 -40.89 -29.19
N PRO A 34 -22.72 -40.51 -28.63
CA PRO A 34 -21.41 -40.85 -29.21
C PRO A 34 -20.91 -42.29 -28.90
N PRO A 35 -20.04 -42.90 -29.75
CA PRO A 35 -19.61 -44.29 -29.61
C PRO A 35 -18.41 -44.53 -28.67
N GLN A 36 -18.25 -45.78 -28.21
CA GLN A 36 -17.10 -46.28 -27.46
C GLN A 36 -16.00 -46.85 -28.39
N ALA A 37 -14.75 -46.96 -27.91
CA ALA A 37 -13.58 -47.42 -28.67
C ALA A 37 -13.12 -48.86 -28.31
N PRO A 38 -12.62 -49.68 -29.27
CA PRO A 38 -12.11 -51.04 -29.02
C PRO A 38 -10.67 -51.12 -28.43
N PRO A 39 -10.17 -52.33 -28.03
CA PRO A 39 -9.03 -52.48 -27.12
C PRO A 39 -7.61 -52.73 -27.71
N GLN A 40 -6.63 -52.82 -26.79
CA GLN A 40 -5.16 -52.94 -26.88
C GLN A 40 -4.57 -54.13 -27.67
N PRO A 41 -3.27 -54.07 -28.09
CA PRO A 41 -2.20 -54.77 -27.33
C PRO A 41 -0.76 -54.18 -27.34
N GLY A 42 -0.20 -53.91 -26.15
CA GLY A 42 1.05 -54.50 -25.61
C GLY A 42 2.47 -54.32 -26.25
N TYR A 43 3.41 -53.82 -25.41
CA TYR A 43 4.88 -54.06 -25.34
C TYR A 43 5.88 -53.48 -26.39
N GLY A 44 6.97 -52.86 -25.89
CA GLY A 44 8.27 -52.76 -26.58
C GLY A 44 9.11 -51.48 -26.36
N TYR A 45 10.25 -51.57 -25.65
CA TYR A 45 11.39 -50.61 -25.72
C TYR A 45 12.46 -51.16 -26.68
N PRO A 46 13.21 -50.30 -27.41
CA PRO A 46 14.67 -50.25 -27.17
C PRO A 46 15.34 -48.86 -27.37
N GLN A 47 16.68 -48.85 -27.46
CA GLN A 47 17.61 -47.73 -27.28
C GLN A 47 17.82 -46.75 -28.46
N GLN A 48 18.49 -45.63 -28.13
CA GLN A 48 19.15 -44.64 -28.99
C GLN A 48 20.25 -45.23 -29.91
N PRO A 49 20.38 -44.70 -31.15
CA PRO A 49 21.70 -44.58 -31.79
C PRO A 49 21.93 -43.27 -32.58
N SER A 50 23.21 -42.96 -32.82
CA SER A 50 23.75 -41.93 -33.74
C SER A 50 25.06 -42.47 -34.36
N PRO A 51 25.66 -41.85 -35.40
CA PRO A 51 25.14 -41.34 -36.67
C PRO A 51 25.90 -41.96 -37.89
N PRO A 52 25.61 -41.55 -39.14
CA PRO A 52 26.58 -41.65 -40.27
C PRO A 52 26.80 -40.31 -41.03
N SER A 53 27.73 -40.28 -42.00
CA SER A 53 28.44 -39.06 -42.41
C SER A 53 28.64 -38.80 -43.93
N GLY A 54 28.39 -37.55 -44.36
CA GLY A 54 28.98 -36.88 -45.56
C GLY A 54 28.59 -37.42 -46.95
N PRO A 55 29.20 -36.87 -48.04
CA PRO A 55 30.06 -35.68 -48.16
C PRO A 55 29.57 -34.64 -49.23
N TYR A 56 30.24 -33.48 -49.34
CA TYR A 56 30.70 -32.79 -50.58
C TYR A 56 31.07 -31.30 -50.30
N ALA A 57 32.00 -30.75 -51.09
CA ALA A 57 32.63 -29.41 -50.99
C ALA A 57 33.22 -29.05 -52.40
N PRO A 58 34.01 -27.97 -52.65
CA PRO A 58 34.57 -26.88 -51.81
C PRO A 58 34.31 -25.48 -52.48
N PRO A 59 35.10 -24.39 -52.27
CA PRO A 59 36.15 -24.03 -51.29
C PRO A 59 35.74 -22.74 -50.50
N GLN A 60 36.55 -21.86 -49.86
CA GLN A 60 38.00 -21.66 -49.55
C GLN A 60 38.05 -20.75 -48.26
N SER A 61 39.15 -20.29 -47.64
CA SER A 61 40.59 -20.32 -47.94
C SER A 61 41.49 -20.50 -46.70
N GLY A 62 41.92 -19.41 -46.04
CA GLY A 62 42.88 -19.38 -44.92
C GLY A 62 43.73 -18.09 -44.89
N PRO A 63 44.88 -18.03 -44.15
CA PRO A 63 45.57 -19.17 -43.50
C PRO A 63 46.06 -18.98 -42.04
N TYR A 64 46.54 -20.10 -41.49
CA TYR A 64 47.18 -20.31 -40.16
C TYR A 64 46.23 -20.34 -38.94
N GLY A 65 46.56 -20.99 -37.81
CA GLY A 65 47.76 -21.79 -37.50
C GLY A 65 47.65 -22.59 -36.19
N GLN A 66 48.59 -23.53 -35.94
CA GLN A 66 48.72 -24.38 -34.74
C GLN A 66 50.16 -24.94 -34.65
N PRO A 67 50.63 -25.67 -33.59
CA PRO A 67 50.06 -26.91 -33.02
C PRO A 67 49.89 -26.81 -31.47
N GLN A 68 49.70 -27.84 -30.61
CA GLN A 68 49.65 -29.31 -30.72
C GLN A 68 48.86 -29.93 -29.52
N GLN A 69 48.75 -31.26 -29.44
CA GLN A 69 48.33 -32.04 -28.25
C GLN A 69 49.15 -33.35 -28.15
N PRO A 70 49.28 -33.99 -26.96
CA PRO A 70 48.38 -35.11 -26.59
C PRO A 70 48.09 -35.24 -25.06
N GLY A 71 47.26 -36.21 -24.65
CA GLY A 71 47.02 -36.63 -23.24
C GLY A 71 47.45 -38.10 -22.98
N PRO A 72 46.77 -38.89 -22.12
CA PRO A 72 46.33 -38.63 -20.72
C PRO A 72 46.81 -39.75 -19.73
N TYR A 73 46.20 -39.83 -18.53
CA TYR A 73 46.38 -40.78 -17.39
C TYR A 73 47.46 -40.45 -16.31
N GLY A 74 47.10 -40.65 -15.03
CA GLY A 74 48.06 -40.76 -13.90
C GLY A 74 47.66 -40.11 -12.55
N GLN A 75 47.36 -40.93 -11.54
CA GLN A 75 47.62 -40.67 -10.10
C GLN A 75 48.79 -41.62 -9.66
N PRO A 76 49.41 -41.52 -8.45
CA PRO A 76 49.11 -40.69 -7.27
C PRO A 76 50.34 -39.98 -6.63
N GLY A 77 50.12 -39.27 -5.51
CA GLY A 77 51.12 -39.19 -4.42
C GLY A 77 51.77 -37.81 -4.13
N PRO A 78 52.28 -37.55 -2.90
CA PRO A 78 52.74 -36.22 -2.47
C PRO A 78 54.25 -36.12 -2.11
N TYR A 79 54.68 -34.89 -1.72
CA TYR A 79 55.80 -34.46 -0.84
C TYR A 79 56.65 -33.32 -1.44
N GLY A 80 57.07 -32.36 -0.58
CA GLY A 80 58.18 -31.42 -0.87
C GLY A 80 57.91 -29.93 -0.57
N GLN A 81 58.61 -29.36 0.41
CA GLN A 81 58.81 -27.92 0.63
C GLN A 81 60.33 -27.61 0.50
N PRO A 82 60.80 -26.37 0.24
CA PRO A 82 61.24 -25.51 1.37
C PRO A 82 61.32 -23.96 1.19
N GLN A 83 61.47 -23.24 2.32
CA GLN A 83 62.28 -22.02 2.61
C GLN A 83 61.95 -20.58 2.09
N GLN A 84 61.48 -19.73 3.03
CA GLN A 84 62.06 -18.47 3.61
C GLN A 84 63.14 -17.64 2.82
N PRO A 85 63.29 -16.28 3.00
CA PRO A 85 63.19 -15.54 4.30
C PRO A 85 62.52 -14.13 4.34
N GLY A 86 62.43 -13.53 5.55
CA GLY A 86 61.92 -12.15 5.87
C GLY A 86 63.01 -11.05 6.03
N PRO A 87 62.92 -10.01 6.93
CA PRO A 87 62.10 -9.88 8.17
C PRO A 87 61.58 -8.43 8.54
N TYR A 88 61.34 -8.17 9.86
CA TYR A 88 60.90 -6.94 10.61
C TYR A 88 59.37 -6.67 10.68
N GLY A 89 58.73 -6.36 11.84
CA GLY A 89 59.15 -6.28 13.26
C GLY A 89 57.95 -6.21 14.27
N GLN A 90 58.19 -6.39 15.59
CA GLN A 90 57.23 -6.49 16.74
C GLN A 90 57.51 -5.38 17.80
N PRO A 91 56.65 -5.04 18.82
CA PRO A 91 56.14 -5.91 19.94
C PRO A 91 54.70 -5.58 20.49
N GLN A 92 54.13 -6.13 21.60
CA GLN A 92 54.07 -7.49 22.22
C GLN A 92 53.12 -7.46 23.49
N GLN A 93 52.67 -8.63 23.99
CA GLN A 93 52.10 -8.98 25.34
C GLN A 93 50.55 -9.08 25.47
N SER A 94 49.92 -9.98 26.25
CA SER A 94 50.34 -11.26 26.91
C SER A 94 49.12 -12.10 27.41
N GLY A 95 49.25 -13.43 27.56
CA GLY A 95 48.22 -14.37 28.14
C GLY A 95 48.58 -14.86 29.57
N PRO A 96 48.39 -16.14 29.99
CA PRO A 96 47.77 -17.32 29.32
C PRO A 96 47.02 -18.36 30.25
N TYR A 97 46.74 -19.59 29.72
CA TYR A 97 46.42 -20.93 30.36
C TYR A 97 45.04 -21.61 30.13
N ALA A 98 44.98 -22.96 30.21
CA ALA A 98 43.93 -23.80 29.58
C ALA A 98 43.82 -25.29 30.06
N GLN A 99 42.67 -25.96 29.72
CA GLN A 99 42.44 -27.44 29.53
C GLN A 99 42.43 -28.39 30.78
N PRO A 100 41.96 -29.68 30.73
CA PRO A 100 40.80 -30.31 30.01
C PRO A 100 40.01 -31.45 30.79
N GLN A 101 39.07 -32.15 30.10
CA GLN A 101 38.47 -33.53 30.32
C GLN A 101 37.10 -33.73 31.04
N GLY A 102 36.25 -34.67 30.56
CA GLY A 102 35.27 -35.43 31.41
C GLY A 102 33.86 -35.87 30.88
N TYR A 103 33.75 -37.05 30.23
CA TYR A 103 32.63 -38.05 30.12
C TYR A 103 31.14 -37.79 30.52
N GLY A 104 30.18 -38.39 29.77
CA GLY A 104 28.91 -38.97 30.31
C GLY A 104 27.61 -38.93 29.44
N TYR A 105 26.85 -40.04 29.35
CA TYR A 105 25.50 -40.15 28.72
C TYR A 105 24.68 -41.28 29.39
N PRO A 106 23.32 -41.22 29.47
CA PRO A 106 22.44 -42.13 28.69
C PRO A 106 21.07 -41.51 28.27
N GLN A 107 20.11 -42.31 27.74
CA GLN A 107 18.95 -41.86 26.93
C GLN A 107 17.51 -42.10 27.51
N GLN A 108 16.54 -41.34 26.97
CA GLN A 108 15.12 -41.71 26.60
C GLN A 108 14.09 -42.04 27.72
N PRO A 109 12.74 -42.09 27.47
CA PRO A 109 11.98 -42.25 26.20
C PRO A 109 10.91 -41.16 25.87
N GLN A 110 9.89 -41.46 25.02
CA GLN A 110 9.04 -40.49 24.27
C GLN A 110 7.50 -40.52 24.56
N PHE A 111 6.82 -39.41 24.18
CA PHE A 111 5.41 -39.28 23.70
C PHE A 111 4.23 -39.61 24.66
N PRO A 112 2.95 -39.25 24.34
CA PRO A 112 2.41 -38.06 23.63
C PRO A 112 1.22 -37.39 24.38
N GLY A 113 0.73 -36.20 23.96
CA GLY A 113 -0.52 -35.63 24.49
C GLY A 113 -0.95 -34.27 23.89
N ALA A 114 -2.26 -34.02 23.78
CA ALA A 114 -2.85 -32.84 23.13
C ALA A 114 -3.03 -31.61 24.06
N PRO A 115 -3.14 -30.38 23.52
CA PRO A 115 -3.44 -29.19 24.32
C PRO A 115 -4.90 -29.16 24.81
N GLY A 116 -5.10 -28.96 26.11
CA GLY A 116 -6.40 -28.69 26.74
C GLY A 116 -6.44 -27.30 27.39
N THR A 117 -7.64 -26.73 27.50
CA THR A 117 -7.88 -25.35 28.00
C THR A 117 -7.50 -25.14 29.49
N PRO A 118 -6.83 -24.04 29.87
CA PRO A 118 -6.65 -23.66 31.27
C PRO A 118 -7.92 -23.03 31.90
N PRO A 119 -8.32 -23.41 33.13
CA PRO A 119 -9.34 -22.70 33.91
C PRO A 119 -8.76 -21.48 34.67
N PRO A 120 -9.59 -20.52 35.13
CA PRO A 120 -9.13 -19.23 35.65
C PRO A 120 -8.53 -19.31 37.07
N GLY A 121 -7.35 -18.71 37.26
CA GLY A 121 -6.64 -18.65 38.55
C GLY A 121 -6.74 -17.28 39.23
N SER A 122 -7.41 -17.21 40.38
CA SER A 122 -7.55 -15.98 41.18
C SER A 122 -6.27 -15.62 41.96
N GLY A 123 -5.76 -14.40 41.82
CA GLY A 123 -4.65 -13.87 42.61
C GLY A 123 -5.05 -12.71 43.51
N ASN A 124 -4.98 -12.86 44.83
CA ASN A 124 -5.03 -11.74 45.77
C ASN A 124 -4.07 -11.95 46.96
N ARG A 125 -3.10 -11.05 47.11
CA ARG A 125 -2.25 -10.89 48.29
C ARG A 125 -2.01 -9.40 48.53
N PHE A 126 -2.64 -8.83 49.57
CA PHE A 126 -1.98 -8.32 50.78
C PHE A 126 -3.05 -7.76 51.75
N LYS A 127 -2.73 -7.64 53.05
CA LYS A 127 -3.71 -7.31 54.12
C LYS A 127 -3.35 -6.06 54.92
N GLY A 128 -4.25 -5.06 54.89
CA GLY A 128 -4.56 -4.16 56.01
C GLY A 128 -3.50 -3.12 56.43
N LYS A 129 -3.85 -2.10 57.24
CA LYS A 129 -5.16 -1.62 57.74
C LYS A 129 -5.06 -0.08 58.00
N PRO A 130 -6.16 0.66 58.28
CA PRO A 130 -6.28 2.07 57.87
C PRO A 130 -5.94 3.15 58.92
N ALA A 131 -5.72 4.38 58.45
CA ALA A 131 -5.80 5.63 59.22
C ALA A 131 -6.35 6.78 58.34
N VAL A 132 -6.94 7.80 58.98
CA VAL A 132 -7.74 8.89 58.36
C VAL A 132 -6.90 10.09 57.93
N ILE A 133 -7.16 10.65 56.74
CA ILE A 133 -7.08 12.10 56.45
C ILE A 133 -8.32 12.50 55.62
N ILE A 134 -8.86 13.71 55.83
CA ILE A 134 -9.96 14.31 55.08
C ILE A 134 -9.45 15.62 54.42
N GLY A 135 -9.85 15.85 53.18
CA GLY A 135 -9.58 17.09 52.43
C GLY A 135 -8.40 16.99 51.46
N ALA A 136 -8.41 17.67 50.30
CA ALA A 136 -9.51 18.44 49.70
C ALA A 136 -9.36 18.49 48.17
N ALA A 137 -10.47 18.39 47.43
CA ALA A 137 -10.51 18.40 45.96
C ALA A 137 -11.75 19.14 45.41
N VAL A 138 -12.13 20.27 46.03
CA VAL A 138 -13.28 21.11 45.61
C VAL A 138 -12.88 22.60 45.60
N ALA A 139 -11.67 22.89 45.13
CA ALA A 139 -11.07 24.24 45.18
C ALA A 139 -10.68 24.83 43.80
N ALA A 140 -10.82 24.06 42.71
CA ALA A 140 -10.46 24.52 41.36
C ALA A 140 -11.64 25.07 40.54
N LEU A 141 -12.88 24.68 40.85
CA LEU A 141 -14.08 25.01 40.06
C LEU A 141 -14.84 26.27 40.51
N LEU A 142 -14.30 27.03 41.48
CA LEU A 142 -14.92 28.27 41.98
C LEU A 142 -14.16 29.55 41.63
N VAL A 143 -13.05 29.45 40.88
CA VAL A 143 -12.22 30.61 40.49
C VAL A 143 -12.67 31.25 39.17
N ILE A 144 -13.38 30.51 38.30
CA ILE A 144 -13.84 30.99 36.98
C ILE A 144 -15.29 31.52 37.01
N GLY A 145 -16.12 31.10 37.97
CA GLY A 145 -17.53 31.49 38.05
C GLY A 145 -17.85 32.77 38.84
N GLY A 146 -16.83 33.53 39.28
CA GLY A 146 -16.99 34.52 40.38
C GLY A 146 -16.94 36.02 40.00
N THR A 147 -16.64 36.39 38.76
CA THR A 147 -16.16 37.75 38.43
C THR A 147 -17.13 38.65 37.64
N VAL A 148 -18.39 38.23 37.44
CA VAL A 148 -19.39 39.00 36.66
C VAL A 148 -20.38 39.79 37.54
N PHE A 149 -20.36 39.65 38.88
CA PHE A 149 -21.38 40.27 39.73
C PHE A 149 -20.89 40.73 41.13
N ALA A 150 -20.08 41.80 41.21
CA ALA A 150 -20.09 42.77 42.33
C ALA A 150 -19.00 43.88 42.22
N VAL A 151 -19.15 44.86 41.32
CA VAL A 151 -18.57 46.22 41.53
C VAL A 151 -19.54 47.29 41.05
N ALA A 152 -20.46 47.69 41.93
CA ALA A 152 -21.33 48.85 41.74
C ALA A 152 -21.53 49.56 43.09
N GLY A 153 -20.72 50.59 43.38
CA GLY A 153 -20.92 51.42 44.58
C GLY A 153 -19.71 52.16 45.15
N GLY A 154 -19.37 53.32 44.56
CA GLY A 154 -18.89 54.53 45.26
C GLY A 154 -17.50 54.59 45.94
N GLY A 155 -16.97 55.82 46.09
CA GLY A 155 -15.83 56.15 46.97
C GLY A 155 -14.73 56.98 46.30
N ASP A 156 -14.69 58.28 46.61
CA ASP A 156 -13.91 59.38 46.01
C ASP A 156 -12.36 59.35 46.14
N ASP A 157 -11.75 60.47 45.68
CA ASP A 157 -10.41 61.03 45.96
C ASP A 157 -9.14 60.61 45.15
N ASP A 158 -8.87 61.45 44.14
CA ASP A 158 -7.55 62.03 43.79
C ASP A 158 -6.30 61.13 43.65
N LYS A 159 -5.94 60.83 42.38
CA LYS A 159 -4.80 61.47 41.68
C LYS A 159 -4.69 61.09 40.19
N LYS A 160 -4.44 62.07 39.33
CA LYS A 160 -3.89 61.85 37.96
C LYS A 160 -2.39 61.56 38.04
N PRO A 161 -1.89 60.71 37.13
CA PRO A 161 -0.96 61.24 36.11
C PRO A 161 -1.50 61.09 34.68
N THR A 162 -0.83 61.74 33.72
CA THR A 162 -1.23 61.81 32.31
C THR A 162 -0.67 60.66 31.48
N ALA A 163 -1.46 60.15 30.53
CA ALA A 163 -1.02 59.13 29.58
C ALA A 163 0.05 59.64 28.60
N GLY A 164 1.09 58.84 28.39
CA GLY A 164 1.86 58.84 27.14
C GLY A 164 1.19 57.90 26.15
N LYS A 165 1.21 58.24 24.85
CA LYS A 165 0.85 57.28 23.80
C LYS A 165 2.04 56.36 23.52
N SER A 166 1.74 55.07 23.38
CA SER A 166 2.54 54.09 22.66
C SER A 166 1.59 53.37 21.69
N ASP A 167 2.11 52.93 20.55
CA ASP A 167 1.29 52.68 19.37
C ASP A 167 0.43 51.40 19.42
N ASP A 168 -0.63 51.38 18.61
CA ASP A 168 -1.63 50.32 18.57
C ASP A 168 -1.07 49.00 17.97
N SER A 169 -0.55 48.13 18.84
CA SER A 169 -0.32 46.72 18.49
C SER A 169 -1.65 46.03 18.17
N LYS A 170 -1.97 45.92 16.87
CA LYS A 170 -3.09 45.12 16.36
C LYS A 170 -3.00 43.68 16.95
N PRO A 171 -4.10 43.10 17.46
CA PRO A 171 -4.06 41.74 18.00
C PRO A 171 -3.56 40.73 16.98
N THR A 172 -2.72 39.80 17.44
CA THR A 172 -2.41 38.55 16.73
C THR A 172 -3.69 37.75 16.55
N ALA A 173 -3.94 37.26 15.34
CA ALA A 173 -5.09 36.39 15.09
C ALA A 173 -4.86 35.03 15.75
N SER A 174 -5.63 34.74 16.80
CA SER A 174 -5.96 33.37 17.17
C SER A 174 -7.36 33.10 16.67
N ASP A 175 -7.48 32.22 15.67
CA ASP A 175 -8.41 31.08 15.66
C ASP A 175 -8.25 30.29 14.35
N SER A 176 -8.76 29.06 14.31
CA SER A 176 -8.66 28.18 13.15
C SER A 176 -9.49 28.70 11.94
N PRO A 177 -9.19 28.29 10.70
CA PRO A 177 -9.91 28.75 9.51
C PRO A 177 -11.44 28.56 9.61
N VAL A 178 -12.18 29.50 9.01
CA VAL A 178 -13.64 29.63 9.22
C VAL A 178 -14.46 29.07 8.06
N ASN A 179 -14.77 27.77 8.14
CA ASN A 179 -15.96 27.11 7.57
C ASN A 179 -16.42 27.59 6.18
N PRO A 180 -15.92 26.96 5.09
CA PRO A 180 -16.67 26.88 3.86
C PRO A 180 -17.82 25.86 4.02
N GLY A 181 -19.05 26.28 3.73
CA GLY A 181 -20.23 25.40 3.78
C GLY A 181 -20.20 24.23 2.78
N ASP A 182 -21.31 23.47 2.76
CA ASP A 182 -21.59 22.17 2.09
C ASP A 182 -21.26 21.99 0.58
N GLY A 183 -20.55 22.92 -0.05
CA GLY A 183 -20.18 22.89 -1.48
C GLY A 183 -21.21 23.55 -2.39
N SER A 184 -22.36 24.01 -1.88
CA SER A 184 -23.39 24.71 -2.68
C SER A 184 -23.01 26.16 -3.04
N GLY A 185 -21.96 26.71 -2.43
CA GLY A 185 -21.43 28.04 -2.75
C GLY A 185 -20.76 28.11 -4.13
N ALA A 186 -20.97 29.21 -4.86
CA ALA A 186 -20.30 29.44 -6.13
C ALA A 186 -18.78 29.56 -5.92
N GLY A 187 -18.00 28.64 -6.50
CA GLY A 187 -16.55 28.53 -6.32
C GLY A 187 -15.77 29.69 -6.97
N GLY A 188 -15.76 30.85 -6.31
CA GLY A 188 -15.02 32.03 -6.72
C GLY A 188 -14.92 33.02 -5.57
N ALA A 189 -13.72 33.61 -5.41
CA ALA A 189 -13.17 34.16 -4.17
C ALA A 189 -12.74 33.07 -3.17
N ASP A 190 -11.55 33.28 -2.62
CA ASP A 190 -10.87 32.48 -1.61
C ASP A 190 -11.51 32.80 -0.24
N PRO A 191 -12.32 31.88 0.35
CA PRO A 191 -13.17 32.22 1.49
C PRO A 191 -12.39 32.40 2.79
N GLU A 192 -11.24 31.74 2.90
CA GLU A 192 -10.35 31.77 4.06
C GLU A 192 -9.18 32.75 3.87
N ASN A 193 -9.06 33.37 2.69
CA ASN A 193 -7.97 34.26 2.28
C ASN A 193 -6.58 33.59 2.32
N LEU A 194 -6.49 32.30 1.97
CA LEU A 194 -5.24 31.52 1.94
C LEU A 194 -4.20 32.06 0.93
N ASN A 195 -4.62 32.92 0.00
CA ASN A 195 -3.77 33.65 -0.93
C ASN A 195 -3.46 35.11 -0.49
N GLU A 196 -3.98 35.59 0.64
CA GLU A 196 -3.57 36.89 1.20
C GLU A 196 -2.10 36.84 1.64
N GLY A 197 -1.37 37.95 1.48
CA GLY A 197 0.06 38.00 1.77
C GLY A 197 0.99 37.24 0.81
N ARG A 198 0.45 36.34 -0.03
CA ARG A 198 1.22 35.53 -1.00
C ARG A 198 2.18 36.37 -1.84
N LYS A 199 3.46 35.97 -1.86
CA LYS A 199 4.55 36.67 -2.54
C LYS A 199 4.55 36.38 -4.05
N ALA A 200 5.13 37.29 -4.83
CA ALA A 200 5.25 37.12 -6.28
C ALA A 200 6.20 35.96 -6.61
N GLY A 201 5.65 34.88 -7.19
CA GLY A 201 6.38 33.65 -7.54
C GLY A 201 5.96 32.42 -6.72
N GLU A 202 5.28 32.61 -5.59
CA GLU A 202 4.65 31.52 -4.83
C GLU A 202 3.40 30.99 -5.54
N ALA A 203 3.04 29.75 -5.27
CA ALA A 203 1.87 29.06 -5.77
C ALA A 203 0.58 29.67 -5.22
N LYS A 204 -0.47 29.71 -6.03
CA LYS A 204 -1.82 29.92 -5.52
C LYS A 204 -2.28 28.68 -4.77
N VAL A 205 -3.02 28.85 -3.68
CA VAL A 205 -4.04 27.86 -3.31
C VAL A 205 -5.16 27.99 -4.34
N LEU A 206 -5.43 26.91 -5.07
CA LEU A 206 -6.57 26.83 -5.99
C LEU A 206 -7.86 26.61 -5.21
N TRP A 207 -7.79 25.74 -4.20
CA TRP A 207 -8.88 25.43 -3.28
C TRP A 207 -8.38 24.58 -2.11
N TYR A 208 -9.07 24.69 -0.98
CA TYR A 208 -8.95 23.84 0.20
C TYR A 208 -10.32 23.18 0.49
N LYS A 209 -10.32 22.04 1.20
CA LYS A 209 -11.49 21.29 1.62
C LYS A 209 -11.31 20.69 3.01
N GLU A 210 -12.35 20.85 3.82
CA GLU A 210 -12.53 20.18 5.11
C GLU A 210 -13.15 18.78 4.94
N ALA A 211 -13.04 17.96 5.98
CA ALA A 211 -13.51 16.57 6.01
C ALA A 211 -15.00 16.43 6.40
N PRO A 212 -15.66 15.33 5.97
CA PRO A 212 -16.92 14.92 6.57
C PRO A 212 -16.72 14.50 8.03
N ASP A 213 -17.78 14.58 8.84
CA ASP A 213 -17.75 14.19 10.24
C ASP A 213 -17.39 12.69 10.41
N ALA A 214 -16.41 12.42 11.27
CA ALA A 214 -15.90 11.09 11.57
C ALA A 214 -16.25 10.65 13.02
N PRO A 215 -16.27 9.34 13.32
CA PRO A 215 -16.34 8.83 14.69
C PRO A 215 -15.13 9.27 15.53
N GLY A 216 -15.30 9.43 16.84
CA GLY A 216 -14.25 9.90 17.77
C GLY A 216 -13.09 8.92 18.04
N ASP A 217 -13.12 7.71 17.47
CA ASP A 217 -12.00 6.78 17.35
C ASP A 217 -11.21 6.94 16.03
N GLY A 218 -11.62 7.90 15.21
CA GLY A 218 -11.07 8.23 13.91
C GLY A 218 -11.73 7.48 12.75
N ALA A 219 -11.31 7.82 11.53
CA ALA A 219 -11.75 7.14 10.32
C ALA A 219 -10.66 7.13 9.24
N ASP A 220 -10.70 6.14 8.37
CA ASP A 220 -9.81 6.05 7.23
C ASP A 220 -10.29 7.01 6.11
N ALA A 221 -9.35 7.67 5.43
CA ALA A 221 -9.59 8.51 4.25
C ALA A 221 -8.77 8.02 3.04
N PRO A 222 -9.00 6.77 2.58
CA PRO A 222 -8.09 6.08 1.68
C PRO A 222 -8.18 6.55 0.23
N GLY A 223 -7.02 6.71 -0.42
CA GLY A 223 -6.90 7.03 -1.84
C GLY A 223 -7.25 8.47 -2.22
N MET A 224 -6.73 8.88 -3.38
CA MET A 224 -6.92 10.18 -4.01
C MET A 224 -6.75 10.00 -5.52
N TRP A 225 -7.66 10.54 -6.34
CA TRP A 225 -7.61 10.35 -7.79
C TRP A 225 -7.83 11.64 -8.56
N ILE A 226 -6.82 12.07 -9.29
CA ILE A 226 -6.90 13.23 -10.18
C ILE A 226 -7.15 12.76 -11.62
N THR A 227 -8.24 13.22 -12.24
CA THR A 227 -8.49 13.12 -13.70
C THR A 227 -8.15 14.45 -14.37
N GLY A 228 -8.22 14.54 -15.70
CA GLY A 228 -8.01 15.78 -16.45
C GLY A 228 -9.02 16.91 -16.20
N LYS A 229 -9.97 16.74 -15.26
CA LYS A 229 -10.96 17.76 -14.86
C LYS A 229 -11.44 17.70 -13.41
N THR A 230 -11.32 16.54 -12.74
CA THR A 230 -11.89 16.28 -11.41
C THR A 230 -10.84 15.66 -10.50
N ALA A 231 -10.70 16.20 -9.28
CA ALA A 231 -10.01 15.58 -8.16
C ALA A 231 -11.05 14.88 -7.26
N VAL A 232 -10.86 13.59 -6.98
CA VAL A 232 -11.77 12.76 -6.18
C VAL A 232 -11.05 12.26 -4.93
N LYS A 233 -11.73 12.28 -3.78
CA LYS A 233 -11.21 11.85 -2.48
C LYS A 233 -12.23 10.98 -1.74
N ALA A 234 -11.77 9.91 -1.08
CA ALA A 234 -12.60 9.12 -0.17
C ALA A 234 -12.32 9.50 1.30
N ALA A 235 -13.36 9.54 2.12
CA ALA A 235 -13.29 9.87 3.55
C ALA A 235 -14.43 9.22 4.33
N TYR A 236 -14.10 8.35 5.29
CA TYR A 236 -15.04 7.64 6.17
C TYR A 236 -16.16 6.87 5.43
N LYS A 237 -17.30 7.52 5.16
CA LYS A 237 -18.47 6.96 4.45
C LYS A 237 -18.74 7.63 3.10
N GLN A 238 -17.89 8.54 2.66
CA GLN A 238 -18.16 9.42 1.52
C GLN A 238 -17.05 9.35 0.47
N LEU A 239 -17.44 9.49 -0.80
CA LEU A 239 -16.56 9.82 -1.92
C LEU A 239 -17.02 11.19 -2.47
N VAL A 240 -16.11 12.16 -2.44
CA VAL A 240 -16.35 13.56 -2.83
C VAL A 240 -15.49 13.93 -4.05
N ALA A 241 -15.96 14.88 -4.86
CA ALA A 241 -15.31 15.21 -6.13
C ALA A 241 -15.39 16.70 -6.48
N TYR A 242 -14.24 17.29 -6.77
CA TYR A 242 -14.06 18.72 -6.98
C TYR A 242 -13.41 19.01 -8.33
N ASN A 243 -13.79 20.09 -9.00
CA ASN A 243 -13.10 20.53 -10.22
C ASN A 243 -11.67 21.01 -9.88
N ILE A 244 -10.70 20.60 -10.70
CA ILE A 244 -9.27 20.87 -10.49
C ILE A 244 -8.88 22.36 -10.52
N ASP A 245 -9.72 23.26 -11.01
CA ASP A 245 -9.39 24.68 -11.17
C ASP A 245 -9.89 25.54 -9.99
N GLY A 246 -11.14 25.34 -9.56
CA GLY A 246 -11.79 26.16 -8.52
C GLY A 246 -12.44 25.39 -7.37
N GLY A 247 -12.28 24.07 -7.30
CA GLY A 247 -12.72 23.27 -6.15
C GLY A 247 -14.23 23.16 -5.97
N ALA A 248 -15.04 23.58 -6.94
CA ALA A 248 -16.49 23.40 -6.93
C ALA A 248 -16.85 21.90 -7.13
N PRO A 249 -17.91 21.37 -6.49
CA PRO A 249 -18.32 19.98 -6.70
C PRO A 249 -18.62 19.67 -8.18
N THR A 250 -18.17 18.52 -8.68
CA THR A 250 -18.46 18.09 -10.08
C THR A 250 -19.62 17.12 -10.20
N TRP A 251 -20.02 16.49 -9.11
CA TRP A 251 -21.17 15.58 -8.98
C TRP A 251 -21.53 15.41 -7.49
N ASP A 252 -22.74 14.95 -7.20
CA ASP A 252 -23.28 14.85 -5.83
C ASP A 252 -22.51 13.83 -4.97
N THR A 253 -22.14 14.20 -3.74
CA THR A 253 -21.37 13.36 -2.81
C THR A 253 -21.95 11.95 -2.68
N ILE A 254 -21.12 10.95 -3.02
CA ILE A 254 -21.50 9.55 -2.91
C ILE A 254 -21.31 9.09 -1.47
N THR A 255 -22.41 9.00 -0.74
CA THR A 255 -22.45 8.35 0.58
C THR A 255 -22.68 6.83 0.42
N PHE A 256 -21.96 6.05 1.21
CA PHE A 256 -22.10 4.61 1.38
C PHE A 256 -22.84 4.28 2.68
N GLU A 257 -23.49 3.12 2.74
CA GLU A 257 -24.25 2.70 3.92
C GLU A 257 -23.33 2.51 5.14
N GLN A 258 -22.12 1.98 4.93
CA GLN A 258 -21.08 1.79 5.96
C GLN A 258 -19.74 2.39 5.55
N LYS A 259 -18.76 2.33 6.46
CA LYS A 259 -17.44 2.91 6.21
C LYS A 259 -16.77 2.23 5.02
N ILE A 260 -16.14 3.05 4.20
CA ILE A 260 -15.17 2.64 3.20
C ILE A 260 -14.02 1.96 3.94
N CYS A 261 -13.53 0.85 3.40
CA CYS A 261 -12.56 -0.03 4.07
C CYS A 261 -11.43 -0.49 3.14
N ALA A 262 -11.63 -0.45 1.82
CA ALA A 262 -10.56 -0.53 0.83
C ALA A 262 -10.96 0.25 -0.44
N VAL A 263 -9.98 0.71 -1.21
CA VAL A 263 -10.18 1.40 -2.50
C VAL A 263 -9.07 0.96 -3.45
N THR A 264 -9.31 1.00 -4.76
CA THR A 264 -8.25 0.74 -5.76
C THR A 264 -7.28 1.92 -5.84
N PRO A 265 -5.97 1.77 -5.52
CA PRO A 265 -5.03 2.90 -5.50
C PRO A 265 -4.95 3.60 -6.85
N GLN A 266 -4.65 2.85 -7.91
CA GLN A 266 -4.72 3.32 -9.29
C GLN A 266 -6.12 3.20 -9.89
N LYS A 267 -6.52 4.22 -10.66
CA LYS A 267 -7.67 4.19 -11.56
C LYS A 267 -7.37 3.46 -12.87
N THR A 268 -8.41 2.99 -13.55
CA THR A 268 -8.31 2.46 -14.93
C THR A 268 -7.98 3.56 -15.95
N SER A 269 -7.65 3.16 -17.19
CA SER A 269 -7.50 4.08 -18.34
C SER A 269 -8.75 4.90 -18.66
N ASP A 270 -9.91 4.42 -18.20
CA ASP A 270 -11.23 4.95 -18.53
C ASP A 270 -11.78 5.80 -17.35
N ASP A 271 -10.88 6.25 -16.44
CA ASP A 271 -11.15 7.01 -15.20
C ASP A 271 -12.16 6.34 -14.23
N LYS A 272 -12.12 5.00 -14.15
CA LYS A 272 -12.93 4.20 -13.22
C LYS A 272 -12.11 3.64 -12.04
N ILE A 273 -12.71 3.60 -10.86
CA ILE A 273 -12.19 2.98 -9.63
C ILE A 273 -13.19 1.97 -9.07
N VAL A 274 -12.76 1.16 -8.09
CA VAL A 274 -13.67 0.37 -7.24
C VAL A 274 -13.45 0.72 -5.78
N VAL A 275 -14.56 0.94 -5.07
CA VAL A 275 -14.59 1.18 -3.62
C VAL A 275 -15.20 -0.03 -2.94
N ALA A 276 -14.58 -0.47 -1.84
CA ALA A 276 -15.13 -1.45 -0.91
C ALA A 276 -15.59 -0.79 0.40
N TYR A 277 -16.74 -1.22 0.90
CA TYR A 277 -17.30 -0.79 2.18
C TYR A 277 -17.78 -1.98 3.02
N MET A 278 -17.95 -1.75 4.32
CA MET A 278 -18.35 -2.82 5.26
C MET A 278 -19.79 -3.29 5.04
N ASN A 279 -20.10 -4.56 5.28
CA ASN A 279 -21.49 -5.07 5.31
C ASN A 279 -22.28 -4.66 6.58
N GLY A 280 -21.65 -4.04 7.58
CA GLY A 280 -22.29 -3.65 8.84
C GLY A 280 -21.44 -2.73 9.72
N THR A 281 -21.89 -2.53 10.97
CA THR A 281 -21.26 -1.64 11.97
C THR A 281 -20.61 -2.36 13.16
N SER A 282 -20.58 -3.70 13.16
CA SER A 282 -20.04 -4.49 14.27
C SER A 282 -18.61 -4.95 14.01
N ASP A 283 -17.90 -5.37 15.06
CA ASP A 283 -16.55 -5.99 14.98
C ASP A 283 -16.52 -7.33 14.21
N ARG A 284 -17.67 -7.81 13.71
CA ARG A 284 -17.83 -8.96 12.80
C ARG A 284 -18.41 -8.57 11.44
N ALA A 285 -18.37 -7.29 11.09
CA ALA A 285 -18.68 -6.84 9.74
C ALA A 285 -17.49 -7.10 8.82
N ASP A 286 -17.75 -7.42 7.57
CA ASP A 286 -16.73 -7.72 6.57
C ASP A 286 -16.60 -6.59 5.56
N CYS A 287 -15.37 -6.34 5.11
CA CYS A 287 -15.05 -5.40 4.04
C CYS A 287 -15.34 -6.06 2.67
N ASN A 288 -16.61 -6.38 2.40
CA ASN A 288 -16.97 -7.28 1.31
C ASN A 288 -17.93 -6.68 0.25
N GLN A 289 -18.44 -5.46 0.43
CA GLN A 289 -19.37 -4.83 -0.50
C GLN A 289 -18.63 -3.92 -1.49
N LEU A 290 -18.67 -4.25 -2.78
CA LEU A 290 -17.98 -3.50 -3.86
C LEU A 290 -18.93 -2.60 -4.66
N GLN A 291 -18.41 -1.47 -5.11
CA GLN A 291 -19.06 -0.53 -6.03
C GLN A 291 -18.04 0.02 -7.04
N GLU A 292 -18.27 -0.15 -8.34
CA GLU A 292 -17.53 0.60 -9.38
C GLU A 292 -18.03 2.04 -9.46
N ILE A 293 -17.11 3.00 -9.61
CA ILE A 293 -17.43 4.43 -9.73
C ILE A 293 -16.61 5.08 -10.84
N ASP A 294 -17.34 5.82 -11.68
CA ASP A 294 -16.80 6.71 -12.70
C ASP A 294 -16.37 8.05 -12.09
N LEU A 295 -15.05 8.30 -11.98
CA LEU A 295 -14.51 9.50 -11.34
C LEU A 295 -14.96 10.80 -12.03
N ASN A 296 -15.20 10.73 -13.34
CA ASN A 296 -15.57 11.88 -14.16
C ASN A 296 -17.04 12.28 -14.07
N THR A 297 -17.91 11.43 -13.51
CA THR A 297 -19.37 11.66 -13.52
C THR A 297 -20.09 11.31 -12.22
N GLY A 298 -19.45 10.60 -11.29
CA GLY A 298 -20.10 10.07 -10.09
C GLY A 298 -21.06 8.92 -10.40
N ALA A 299 -21.07 8.41 -11.63
CA ALA A 299 -21.92 7.29 -12.01
C ALA A 299 -21.49 6.03 -11.25
N LYS A 300 -22.38 5.54 -10.38
CA LYS A 300 -22.30 4.22 -9.76
C LYS A 300 -22.55 3.17 -10.83
N GLY A 301 -21.54 2.34 -11.10
CA GLY A 301 -21.63 1.19 -11.98
C GLY A 301 -22.16 -0.05 -11.27
N TRP A 302 -21.58 -1.21 -11.60
CA TRP A 302 -21.93 -2.47 -10.97
C TRP A 302 -21.59 -2.49 -9.47
N THR A 303 -22.40 -3.24 -8.72
CA THR A 303 -22.12 -3.64 -7.33
C THR A 303 -21.91 -5.15 -7.26
N GLY A 304 -21.20 -5.61 -6.23
CA GLY A 304 -21.00 -7.04 -6.00
C GLY A 304 -20.52 -7.33 -4.60
N GLU A 305 -20.87 -8.50 -4.08
CA GLU A 305 -20.38 -8.99 -2.80
C GLU A 305 -19.20 -9.94 -3.01
N VAL A 306 -18.15 -9.78 -2.21
CA VAL A 306 -17.04 -10.72 -2.13
C VAL A 306 -17.45 -11.83 -1.17
N GLU A 307 -17.64 -13.03 -1.70
CA GLU A 307 -17.84 -14.25 -0.90
C GLU A 307 -16.65 -14.44 0.06
N ASP A 308 -16.84 -15.11 1.20
CA ASP A 308 -15.71 -15.59 2.01
C ASP A 308 -14.93 -16.71 1.29
N GLY A 309 -13.72 -17.01 1.79
CA GLY A 309 -12.85 -18.04 1.27
C GLY A 309 -12.97 -19.39 1.99
N ALA A 310 -11.83 -20.02 2.24
CA ALA A 310 -11.70 -21.15 3.15
C ALA A 310 -11.67 -20.70 4.63
N LEU A 311 -11.57 -21.65 5.56
CA LEU A 311 -11.25 -21.35 6.95
C LEU A 311 -9.92 -20.57 7.03
N PHE A 312 -9.92 -19.42 7.72
CA PHE A 312 -8.82 -18.44 7.79
C PHE A 312 -8.57 -17.60 6.52
N ASP A 313 -9.55 -17.50 5.61
CA ASP A 313 -9.51 -16.70 4.37
C ASP A 313 -10.76 -15.80 4.28
N SER A 314 -10.91 -14.93 5.29
CA SER A 314 -12.10 -14.07 5.50
C SER A 314 -12.05 -12.76 4.73
N THR A 315 -13.21 -12.13 4.55
CA THR A 315 -13.38 -10.80 3.95
C THR A 315 -13.40 -9.64 4.96
N ALA A 316 -13.15 -9.91 6.25
CA ALA A 316 -12.98 -8.92 7.31
C ALA A 316 -12.06 -7.73 6.93
N SER A 317 -11.00 -8.00 6.18
CA SER A 317 -10.18 -7.00 5.47
C SER A 317 -9.82 -7.54 4.08
N ILE A 318 -9.81 -6.65 3.08
CA ILE A 318 -9.42 -6.98 1.70
C ILE A 318 -8.48 -5.90 1.14
N GLU A 319 -7.68 -6.30 0.16
CA GLU A 319 -6.84 -5.39 -0.63
C GLU A 319 -7.39 -5.29 -2.05
N LEU A 320 -7.35 -4.11 -2.67
CA LEU A 320 -7.84 -3.89 -4.03
C LEU A 320 -6.71 -3.41 -4.94
N SER A 321 -6.48 -4.09 -6.06
CA SER A 321 -5.54 -3.62 -7.08
C SER A 321 -6.12 -3.77 -8.49
N ILE A 322 -5.73 -2.90 -9.42
CA ILE A 322 -6.18 -2.91 -10.82
C ILE A 322 -5.01 -3.19 -11.76
N THR A 323 -5.18 -4.13 -12.69
CA THR A 323 -4.28 -4.38 -13.83
C THR A 323 -5.08 -4.36 -15.13
N GLY A 324 -4.91 -3.30 -15.93
CA GLY A 324 -5.69 -3.10 -17.15
C GLY A 324 -7.20 -3.00 -16.86
N LYS A 325 -7.98 -4.00 -17.30
CA LYS A 325 -9.42 -4.12 -17.00
C LYS A 325 -9.75 -5.15 -15.90
N THR A 326 -8.77 -5.66 -15.18
CA THR A 326 -8.98 -6.60 -14.06
C THR A 326 -8.84 -5.88 -12.74
N LEU A 327 -9.90 -5.93 -11.92
CA LEU A 327 -9.82 -5.76 -10.48
C LEU A 327 -9.35 -7.08 -9.87
N MET A 328 -8.35 -7.04 -8.99
CA MET A 328 -8.00 -8.14 -8.11
C MET A 328 -8.36 -7.77 -6.67
N VAL A 329 -9.17 -8.62 -6.03
CA VAL A 329 -9.50 -8.53 -4.60
C VAL A 329 -8.65 -9.52 -3.84
N GLY A 330 -7.70 -9.04 -3.05
CA GLY A 330 -6.86 -9.83 -2.14
C GLY A 330 -7.53 -10.09 -0.79
N ARG A 331 -7.22 -11.24 -0.20
CA ARG A 331 -7.60 -11.71 1.15
C ARG A 331 -6.41 -12.46 1.74
N SER A 332 -6.48 -12.77 3.04
CA SER A 332 -5.39 -13.38 3.81
C SER A 332 -4.80 -14.69 3.26
N GLN A 333 -5.53 -15.48 2.46
CA GLN A 333 -5.03 -16.73 1.87
C GLN A 333 -5.42 -16.96 0.40
N SER A 334 -6.00 -15.96 -0.26
CA SER A 334 -6.41 -16.04 -1.66
C SER A 334 -6.75 -14.67 -2.26
N GLY A 335 -7.15 -14.64 -3.52
CA GLY A 335 -7.90 -13.50 -4.04
C GLY A 335 -8.84 -13.88 -5.18
N THR A 336 -9.76 -12.97 -5.51
CA THR A 336 -10.74 -13.13 -6.60
C THR A 336 -10.57 -12.00 -7.61
N ALA A 337 -10.44 -12.36 -8.89
CA ALA A 337 -10.36 -11.40 -9.98
C ALA A 337 -11.73 -11.14 -10.60
N TYR A 338 -12.01 -9.89 -10.94
CA TYR A 338 -13.24 -9.42 -11.59
C TYR A 338 -12.90 -8.51 -12.78
N ASP A 339 -13.72 -8.56 -13.83
CA ASP A 339 -13.69 -7.55 -14.88
C ASP A 339 -14.24 -6.23 -14.33
N VAL A 340 -13.39 -5.20 -14.30
CA VAL A 340 -13.69 -3.91 -13.66
C VAL A 340 -14.81 -3.14 -14.36
N THR A 341 -15.13 -3.45 -15.61
CA THR A 341 -16.19 -2.78 -16.38
C THR A 341 -17.56 -3.42 -16.16
N THR A 342 -17.62 -4.70 -15.81
CA THR A 342 -18.85 -5.51 -15.78
C THR A 342 -19.16 -6.21 -14.46
N GLY A 343 -18.24 -6.19 -13.49
CA GLY A 343 -18.36 -6.93 -12.22
C GLY A 343 -18.27 -8.45 -12.39
N LYS A 344 -17.96 -8.94 -13.60
CA LYS A 344 -17.93 -10.37 -13.88
C LYS A 344 -16.67 -10.99 -13.28
N LYS A 345 -16.85 -11.92 -12.33
CA LYS A 345 -15.79 -12.79 -11.82
C LYS A 345 -15.04 -13.51 -12.96
N LEU A 346 -13.71 -13.41 -12.95
CA LEU A 346 -12.80 -13.95 -13.96
C LEU A 346 -12.15 -15.26 -13.49
N PHE A 347 -11.51 -15.25 -12.32
CA PHE A 347 -10.86 -16.40 -11.71
C PHE A 347 -10.66 -16.23 -10.20
N ASP A 348 -10.37 -17.33 -9.50
CA ASP A 348 -9.86 -17.31 -8.12
C ASP A 348 -8.36 -17.66 -8.11
N LYS A 349 -7.54 -16.91 -7.39
CA LYS A 349 -6.16 -17.28 -7.03
C LYS A 349 -6.18 -17.83 -5.59
N LYS A 350 -6.44 -19.13 -5.46
CA LYS A 350 -6.51 -19.87 -4.18
C LYS A 350 -5.20 -20.61 -3.87
N LYS A 351 -5.13 -21.25 -2.69
CA LYS A 351 -4.05 -22.14 -2.27
C LYS A 351 -3.65 -23.12 -3.40
N TYR A 352 -2.34 -23.30 -3.60
CA TYR A 352 -1.78 -24.17 -4.64
C TYR A 352 -0.56 -24.97 -4.14
N GLY A 353 -0.10 -25.92 -4.96
CA GLY A 353 0.99 -26.83 -4.59
C GLY A 353 0.65 -27.69 -3.36
N SER A 354 1.66 -28.00 -2.55
CA SER A 354 1.50 -28.63 -1.23
C SER A 354 0.84 -27.68 -0.22
N ALA A 355 1.42 -26.49 -0.07
CA ALA A 355 1.10 -25.53 0.97
C ALA A 355 1.52 -24.09 0.61
N CYS A 356 1.27 -23.64 -0.62
CA CYS A 356 1.45 -22.23 -0.99
C CYS A 356 0.11 -21.48 -0.88
N PHE A 357 0.10 -20.42 -0.07
CA PHE A 357 -1.07 -19.58 0.20
C PHE A 357 -0.78 -18.15 -0.31
N PRO A 358 -1.52 -17.65 -1.31
CA PRO A 358 -1.47 -16.24 -1.71
C PRO A 358 -1.76 -15.33 -0.52
N THR A 359 -0.87 -14.39 -0.22
CA THR A 359 -0.98 -13.49 0.94
C THR A 359 -1.19 -12.03 0.55
N ALA A 360 -0.67 -11.62 -0.62
CA ALA A 360 -0.63 -10.22 -1.02
C ALA A 360 -0.64 -10.05 -2.56
N PHE A 361 -1.17 -8.93 -3.05
CA PHE A 361 -1.36 -8.66 -4.48
C PHE A 361 -0.98 -7.23 -4.88
N ALA A 362 -0.33 -7.08 -6.03
CA ALA A 362 -0.03 -5.78 -6.63
C ALA A 362 -0.48 -5.72 -8.09
N GLY A 363 -1.05 -4.60 -8.51
CA GLY A 363 -1.62 -4.38 -9.83
C GLY A 363 -1.15 -3.08 -10.48
N GLY A 364 -1.08 -3.08 -11.81
CA GLY A 364 -0.80 -1.89 -12.60
C GLY A 364 -0.45 -2.28 -14.03
N ALA A 365 0.83 -2.18 -14.39
CA ALA A 365 1.38 -2.76 -15.62
C ALA A 365 1.44 -4.30 -15.58
N ARG A 366 1.47 -4.89 -14.38
CA ARG A 366 1.53 -6.33 -14.11
C ARG A 366 0.54 -6.66 -13.00
N LEU A 367 0.01 -7.89 -13.02
CA LEU A 367 -0.66 -8.48 -11.86
C LEU A 367 0.35 -9.40 -11.18
N ILE A 368 0.83 -8.99 -10.02
CA ILE A 368 1.78 -9.72 -9.18
C ILE A 368 1.03 -10.28 -7.97
N VAL A 369 1.43 -11.48 -7.55
CA VAL A 369 0.97 -12.11 -6.31
C VAL A 369 2.18 -12.64 -5.55
N VAL A 370 2.23 -12.37 -4.24
CA VAL A 370 3.13 -13.01 -3.29
C VAL A 370 2.36 -14.12 -2.57
N ALA A 371 3.05 -15.23 -2.28
CA ALA A 371 2.48 -16.35 -1.56
C ALA A 371 3.51 -16.95 -0.61
N SER A 372 3.12 -17.13 0.65
CA SER A 372 3.92 -17.90 1.60
C SER A 372 3.72 -19.39 1.39
N CYS A 373 4.83 -20.13 1.27
CA CYS A 373 4.86 -21.54 0.90
C CYS A 373 5.49 -22.42 1.97
N ASP A 374 4.87 -23.59 2.21
CA ASP A 374 5.46 -24.69 2.99
C ASP A 374 5.82 -24.30 4.45
N ALA A 375 5.04 -23.39 5.05
CA ALA A 375 5.18 -22.94 6.43
C ALA A 375 5.37 -24.08 7.46
N ALA A 376 6.20 -23.80 8.48
CA ALA A 376 6.71 -24.71 9.50
C ALA A 376 7.55 -25.89 8.96
N LYS A 377 8.18 -25.76 7.78
CA LYS A 377 9.06 -26.79 7.19
C LYS A 377 10.47 -26.27 6.91
N THR A 378 11.34 -27.20 6.52
CA THR A 378 12.66 -26.90 5.94
C THR A 378 12.58 -26.30 4.53
N THR A 379 11.46 -26.53 3.82
CA THR A 379 11.16 -25.97 2.49
C THR A 379 10.31 -24.70 2.53
N GLU A 380 10.22 -24.05 3.70
CA GLU A 380 9.48 -22.79 3.87
C GLU A 380 10.16 -21.63 3.13
N HIS A 381 9.38 -20.85 2.40
CA HIS A 381 9.83 -19.69 1.61
C HIS A 381 8.62 -18.86 1.15
N ASP A 382 8.83 -17.59 0.82
CA ASP A 382 7.91 -16.86 -0.06
C ASP A 382 8.22 -17.15 -1.54
N GLU A 383 7.19 -17.11 -2.38
CA GLU A 383 7.35 -16.99 -3.83
C GLU A 383 6.44 -15.92 -4.42
N MET A 384 6.97 -15.22 -5.41
CA MET A 384 6.25 -14.23 -6.20
C MET A 384 5.93 -14.80 -7.58
N GLN A 385 4.76 -14.48 -8.11
CA GLN A 385 4.33 -14.88 -9.45
C GLN A 385 3.73 -13.69 -10.21
N GLU A 386 4.01 -13.58 -11.51
CA GLU A 386 3.23 -12.72 -12.41
C GLU A 386 2.11 -13.55 -13.05
N LEU A 387 0.88 -13.03 -12.97
CA LEU A 387 -0.30 -13.64 -13.56
C LEU A 387 -0.67 -12.98 -14.90
N ASP A 388 -1.24 -13.77 -15.79
CA ASP A 388 -2.09 -13.31 -16.87
C ASP A 388 -3.36 -12.66 -16.25
N PRO A 389 -3.55 -11.34 -16.36
CA PRO A 389 -4.58 -10.64 -15.59
C PRO A 389 -6.00 -11.03 -16.03
N THR A 390 -6.21 -11.55 -17.24
CA THR A 390 -7.56 -11.96 -17.68
C THR A 390 -7.91 -13.38 -17.25
N THR A 391 -6.92 -14.26 -17.07
CA THR A 391 -7.14 -15.71 -16.91
C THR A 391 -6.50 -16.35 -15.67
N GLY A 392 -5.72 -15.61 -14.89
CA GLY A 392 -5.09 -16.09 -13.66
C GLY A 392 -3.96 -17.08 -13.87
N ARG A 393 -3.58 -17.37 -15.13
CA ARG A 393 -2.48 -18.28 -15.45
C ARG A 393 -1.16 -17.67 -15.01
N VAL A 394 -0.35 -18.46 -14.31
CA VAL A 394 1.03 -18.10 -13.94
C VAL A 394 1.87 -17.97 -15.22
N LYS A 395 2.51 -16.81 -15.41
CA LYS A 395 3.49 -16.59 -16.48
C LYS A 395 4.89 -17.06 -16.05
N TRP A 396 5.25 -16.77 -14.80
CA TRP A 396 6.51 -17.15 -14.17
C TRP A 396 6.36 -17.19 -12.65
N THR A 397 7.30 -17.87 -11.99
CA THR A 397 7.43 -17.95 -10.52
C THR A 397 8.88 -17.66 -10.12
N GLN A 398 9.09 -16.71 -9.22
CA GLN A 398 10.38 -16.44 -8.56
C GLN A 398 10.25 -16.81 -7.07
N LYS A 399 10.99 -17.82 -6.64
CA LYS A 399 11.10 -18.18 -5.22
C LYS A 399 12.16 -17.31 -4.52
N PHE A 400 11.95 -17.00 -3.26
CA PHE A 400 12.95 -16.39 -2.40
C PHE A 400 13.61 -17.48 -1.53
N ASP A 401 14.82 -17.22 -1.00
CA ASP A 401 15.47 -18.15 -0.08
C ASP A 401 14.76 -18.13 1.29
N LYS A 402 14.84 -19.22 2.06
CA LYS A 402 14.13 -19.32 3.36
C LYS A 402 14.44 -18.14 4.28
N GLY A 403 13.38 -17.62 4.90
CA GLY A 403 13.40 -16.48 5.82
C GLY A 403 13.47 -15.12 5.14
N TRP A 404 13.45 -15.05 3.80
CA TRP A 404 13.18 -13.79 3.09
C TRP A 404 11.67 -13.61 2.87
N THR A 405 11.13 -12.48 3.30
CA THR A 405 9.73 -12.06 3.11
C THR A 405 9.68 -10.98 2.02
N VAL A 406 8.60 -10.95 1.22
CA VAL A 406 8.38 -9.85 0.26
C VAL A 406 7.38 -8.84 0.83
N GLU A 407 7.88 -7.66 1.20
CA GLU A 407 7.09 -6.61 1.87
C GLU A 407 6.40 -5.67 0.87
N HIS A 408 7.11 -5.16 -0.14
CA HIS A 408 6.61 -4.10 -1.03
C HIS A 408 7.10 -4.21 -2.48
N THR A 409 6.32 -3.67 -3.42
CA THR A 409 6.70 -3.46 -4.83
C THR A 409 6.95 -1.98 -5.11
N TYR A 410 8.23 -1.58 -5.11
CA TYR A 410 8.66 -0.20 -5.40
C TYR A 410 8.42 0.23 -6.86
N SER A 411 8.23 -0.71 -7.79
CA SER A 411 7.62 -0.45 -9.10
C SER A 411 7.11 -1.75 -9.71
N LEU A 412 6.10 -1.65 -10.57
CA LEU A 412 5.57 -2.77 -11.37
C LEU A 412 6.04 -2.75 -12.83
N ASP A 413 6.57 -1.64 -13.34
CA ASP A 413 7.32 -1.64 -14.60
C ASP A 413 8.41 -0.56 -14.62
N PRO A 414 9.70 -0.94 -14.69
CA PRO A 414 10.23 -2.29 -14.47
C PRO A 414 9.89 -2.81 -13.07
N LEU A 415 9.75 -4.13 -12.91
CA LEU A 415 9.41 -4.73 -11.61
C LEU A 415 10.58 -4.61 -10.62
N VAL A 416 10.34 -3.91 -9.51
CA VAL A 416 11.29 -3.68 -8.42
C VAL A 416 10.61 -4.04 -7.10
N VAL A 417 11.28 -4.87 -6.29
CA VAL A 417 10.73 -5.52 -5.10
C VAL A 417 11.63 -5.26 -3.91
N TYR A 418 11.04 -4.88 -2.78
CA TYR A 418 11.70 -4.79 -1.48
C TYR A 418 11.38 -6.04 -0.65
N SER A 419 12.40 -6.61 -0.02
CA SER A 419 12.31 -7.84 0.77
C SER A 419 13.22 -7.80 2.00
N THR A 420 12.79 -8.42 3.08
CA THR A 420 13.38 -8.39 4.43
C THR A 420 13.85 -9.78 4.87
N ASN A 421 14.71 -9.86 5.88
CA ASN A 421 15.15 -11.11 6.50
C ASN A 421 15.52 -10.89 7.97
N ASP A 422 14.53 -11.01 8.87
CA ASP A 422 14.65 -10.72 10.31
C ASP A 422 15.76 -11.54 10.98
N ASP A 423 15.84 -12.84 10.68
CA ASP A 423 16.87 -13.77 11.19
C ASP A 423 18.31 -13.29 10.92
N LYS A 424 18.51 -12.43 9.91
CA LYS A 424 19.80 -11.86 9.51
C LYS A 424 19.91 -10.36 9.77
N ASN A 425 18.84 -9.70 10.21
CA ASN A 425 18.68 -8.25 10.23
C ASN A 425 19.12 -7.62 8.89
N ALA A 426 18.56 -8.11 7.79
CA ALA A 426 18.98 -7.72 6.44
C ALA A 426 17.77 -7.35 5.54
N TRP A 427 18.01 -6.45 4.59
CA TRP A 427 17.05 -6.09 3.54
C TRP A 427 17.67 -6.30 2.15
N ASN A 428 16.84 -6.25 1.11
CA ASN A 428 17.26 -6.34 -0.29
C ASN A 428 16.26 -5.62 -1.20
N ILE A 429 16.76 -4.80 -2.13
CA ILE A 429 15.97 -4.22 -3.22
C ILE A 429 16.36 -4.91 -4.52
N SER A 430 15.45 -5.75 -5.02
CA SER A 430 15.65 -6.64 -6.17
C SER A 430 14.93 -6.14 -7.42
N THR A 431 15.66 -5.99 -8.53
CA THR A 431 15.07 -5.78 -9.86
C THR A 431 14.78 -7.13 -10.52
N ILE A 432 13.59 -7.30 -11.10
CA ILE A 432 13.12 -8.56 -11.66
C ILE A 432 12.91 -8.44 -13.17
N THR A 433 13.37 -9.42 -13.94
CA THR A 433 13.18 -9.48 -15.39
C THR A 433 11.72 -9.77 -15.75
N ALA A 434 11.32 -9.44 -16.98
CA ALA A 434 10.04 -9.86 -17.55
C ALA A 434 9.87 -11.39 -17.70
N SER A 435 10.89 -12.19 -17.34
CA SER A 435 10.87 -13.65 -17.28
C SER A 435 10.89 -14.20 -15.85
N GLY A 436 10.70 -13.36 -14.83
CA GLY A 436 10.62 -13.79 -13.43
C GLY A 436 11.94 -14.22 -12.85
N ARG A 437 13.04 -13.50 -13.15
CA ARG A 437 14.36 -13.75 -12.57
C ARG A 437 14.95 -12.48 -11.97
N PHE A 438 15.73 -12.62 -10.90
CA PHE A 438 16.60 -11.53 -10.44
C PHE A 438 17.51 -11.03 -11.59
N ARG A 439 17.45 -9.73 -11.87
CA ARG A 439 18.31 -9.00 -12.83
C ARG A 439 19.52 -8.40 -12.11
N SER A 440 19.25 -7.74 -10.99
CA SER A 440 20.20 -7.02 -10.15
C SER A 440 19.59 -6.83 -8.77
N GLN A 441 20.44 -6.56 -7.78
CA GLN A 441 20.07 -6.25 -6.40
C GLN A 441 20.89 -5.05 -5.96
N VAL A 442 20.36 -4.17 -5.11
CA VAL A 442 21.13 -3.03 -4.59
C VAL A 442 22.44 -3.53 -3.96
N ALA A 443 23.55 -2.93 -4.41
CA ALA A 443 24.90 -3.44 -4.22
C ALA A 443 25.76 -2.54 -3.32
N PHE A 444 25.12 -1.75 -2.47
CA PHE A 444 25.73 -0.84 -1.50
C PHE A 444 24.80 -0.67 -0.30
N ASP A 445 25.37 -0.44 0.87
CA ASP A 445 24.62 -0.17 2.10
C ASP A 445 24.19 1.31 2.10
N GLU A 446 22.91 1.56 2.36
CA GLU A 446 22.29 2.89 2.49
C GLU A 446 20.96 2.75 3.25
N ASP A 447 20.67 3.67 4.15
CA ASP A 447 19.43 3.67 4.91
C ASP A 447 18.36 4.45 4.15
N PHE A 448 17.39 3.76 3.54
CA PHE A 448 16.32 4.35 2.74
C PHE A 448 15.04 4.54 3.55
N ALA A 449 14.40 5.72 3.43
CA ALA A 449 13.19 6.07 4.16
C ALA A 449 12.00 6.46 3.24
N PRO A 450 11.52 5.58 2.35
CA PRO A 450 10.23 5.78 1.69
C PRO A 450 9.08 5.69 2.69
N GLU A 451 8.01 6.43 2.44
CA GLU A 451 6.83 6.46 3.30
C GLU A 451 5.89 5.29 2.96
N CYS A 452 6.25 4.09 3.41
CA CYS A 452 5.46 2.88 3.24
C CYS A 452 4.42 2.72 4.35
N GLY A 453 3.14 2.71 3.96
CA GLY A 453 2.03 2.36 4.84
C GLY A 453 2.01 0.88 5.19
N TRP A 454 1.60 0.55 6.41
CA TRP A 454 1.50 -0.84 6.87
C TRP A 454 0.05 -1.33 6.74
N GLY A 455 -0.20 -2.18 5.73
CA GLY A 455 -1.54 -2.72 5.46
C GLY A 455 -2.08 -3.62 6.57
N PHE A 456 -3.40 -3.67 6.76
CA PHE A 456 -4.05 -4.46 7.83
C PHE A 456 -3.79 -5.98 7.75
N LEU A 457 -3.37 -6.49 6.59
CA LEU A 457 -2.98 -7.89 6.37
C LEU A 457 -1.46 -8.12 6.48
N GLY A 458 -0.66 -7.07 6.72
CA GLY A 458 0.80 -7.12 6.65
C GLY A 458 1.33 -7.35 5.23
N GLY A 459 0.55 -6.98 4.20
CA GLY A 459 0.78 -7.39 2.81
C GLY A 459 0.49 -6.32 1.74
N ASP A 460 0.31 -5.05 2.09
CA ASP A 460 0.07 -4.02 1.07
C ASP A 460 1.36 -3.72 0.28
N LEU A 461 1.49 -4.44 -0.84
CA LEU A 461 2.63 -4.35 -1.75
C LEU A 461 2.72 -2.98 -2.47
N GLN A 462 1.73 -2.09 -2.36
CA GLN A 462 1.65 -0.85 -3.13
C GLN A 462 1.61 0.43 -2.26
N ALA A 463 1.56 0.32 -0.93
CA ALA A 463 1.42 1.44 0.01
C ALA A 463 2.64 2.38 0.18
N CYS A 464 3.62 2.37 -0.73
CA CYS A 464 4.85 3.17 -0.59
C CYS A 464 4.81 4.50 -1.37
N GLN A 465 4.75 5.61 -0.63
CA GLN A 465 5.06 6.95 -1.13
C GLN A 465 6.56 7.25 -1.01
N GLY A 466 7.03 8.33 -1.65
CA GLY A 466 8.46 8.63 -1.71
C GLY A 466 9.24 7.67 -2.61
N VAL A 467 8.59 6.98 -3.55
CA VAL A 467 9.22 6.01 -4.46
C VAL A 467 8.88 6.37 -5.90
N ALA A 468 9.88 6.41 -6.77
CA ALA A 468 9.67 6.56 -8.21
C ALA A 468 10.65 5.72 -9.03
N ALA A 469 10.29 5.37 -10.27
CA ALA A 469 11.19 4.69 -11.19
C ALA A 469 11.02 5.18 -12.64
N ASP A 470 12.12 5.15 -13.41
CA ASP A 470 12.10 5.08 -14.87
C ASP A 470 12.54 3.68 -15.37
N ALA A 471 12.55 3.49 -16.68
CA ALA A 471 12.90 2.21 -17.33
C ALA A 471 14.28 1.63 -16.94
N ASN A 472 15.17 2.43 -16.34
CA ASN A 472 16.54 2.05 -15.97
C ASN A 472 16.93 2.46 -14.55
N THR A 473 16.09 3.16 -13.79
CA THR A 473 16.50 3.76 -12.50
C THR A 473 15.36 3.83 -11.50
N LEU A 474 15.65 3.41 -10.27
CA LEU A 474 14.82 3.63 -9.08
C LEU A 474 15.34 4.86 -8.33
N TYR A 475 14.42 5.63 -7.76
CA TYR A 475 14.67 6.82 -6.96
C TYR A 475 14.10 6.60 -5.56
N LEU A 476 14.96 6.71 -4.54
CA LEU A 476 14.59 6.58 -3.13
C LEU A 476 15.20 7.73 -2.32
N PRO A 477 14.51 8.22 -1.28
CA PRO A 477 15.06 9.12 -0.27
C PRO A 477 15.94 8.33 0.71
N THR A 478 17.07 8.93 1.12
CA THR A 478 17.77 8.48 2.33
C THR A 478 16.94 8.81 3.57
N GLU A 479 17.18 8.11 4.67
CA GLU A 479 16.77 8.57 6.00
C GLU A 479 17.44 9.92 6.32
N ALA A 480 16.74 10.75 7.09
CA ALA A 480 17.30 11.94 7.72
C ALA A 480 16.72 12.11 9.12
N SER A 481 17.54 11.91 10.15
CA SER A 481 17.14 12.06 11.56
C SER A 481 16.96 13.53 11.98
N SER A 482 17.54 14.46 11.23
CA SER A 482 17.23 15.90 11.27
C SER A 482 17.82 16.58 10.03
N GLY A 483 17.10 17.55 9.48
CA GLY A 483 17.54 18.30 8.30
C GLY A 483 17.31 17.55 6.98
N ALA A 484 17.90 18.06 5.91
CA ALA A 484 17.65 17.59 4.56
C ALA A 484 18.32 16.25 4.22
N ASN A 485 17.52 15.35 3.64
CA ASN A 485 17.96 14.08 3.05
C ASN A 485 18.59 14.25 1.65
N GLU A 486 18.94 13.12 1.03
CA GLU A 486 19.26 13.02 -0.38
C GLU A 486 18.27 12.09 -1.12
N ILE A 487 18.06 12.31 -2.42
CA ILE A 487 17.51 11.28 -3.31
C ILE A 487 18.67 10.55 -3.99
N VAL A 488 18.71 9.22 -3.86
CA VAL A 488 19.66 8.32 -4.51
C VAL A 488 19.03 7.69 -5.75
N ALA A 489 19.77 7.67 -6.85
CA ALA A 489 19.37 7.07 -8.13
C ALA A 489 20.05 5.71 -8.34
N VAL A 490 19.32 4.62 -8.11
CA VAL A 490 19.82 3.23 -8.24
C VAL A 490 19.71 2.75 -9.68
N ASN A 491 20.79 2.22 -10.25
CA ASN A 491 20.80 1.59 -11.57
C ASN A 491 20.10 0.23 -11.56
N LEU A 492 18.97 0.13 -12.24
CA LEU A 492 18.21 -1.13 -12.36
C LEU A 492 18.87 -2.16 -13.29
N ALA A 493 20.03 -1.86 -13.88
CA ALA A 493 20.82 -2.82 -14.65
C ALA A 493 21.83 -3.61 -13.80
N ASP A 494 22.39 -3.03 -12.74
CA ASP A 494 23.49 -3.63 -11.97
C ASP A 494 23.49 -3.31 -10.46
N GLY A 495 22.46 -2.62 -9.95
CA GLY A 495 22.26 -2.37 -8.52
C GLY A 495 23.11 -1.27 -7.90
N LYS A 496 23.95 -0.57 -8.69
CA LYS A 496 24.83 0.48 -8.18
C LYS A 496 24.14 1.84 -8.14
N GLU A 497 24.60 2.72 -7.27
CA GLU A 497 24.29 4.15 -7.37
C GLU A 497 24.78 4.72 -8.72
N LYS A 498 23.93 5.51 -9.38
CA LYS A 498 24.26 6.30 -10.57
C LYS A 498 24.69 7.72 -10.19
N TRP A 499 23.97 8.30 -9.24
CA TRP A 499 24.15 9.62 -8.65
C TRP A 499 23.23 9.75 -7.43
N ARG A 500 23.48 10.77 -6.61
CA ARG A 500 22.60 11.24 -5.54
C ARG A 500 22.48 12.76 -5.56
N VAL A 501 21.48 13.30 -4.88
CA VAL A 501 21.26 14.76 -4.77
C VAL A 501 20.57 15.14 -3.46
N LYS A 502 21.22 15.99 -2.65
CA LYS A 502 20.60 16.61 -1.47
C LYS A 502 19.36 17.42 -1.85
N SER A 503 18.37 17.44 -0.96
CA SER A 503 17.28 18.42 -0.99
C SER A 503 17.80 19.86 -1.19
N PRO A 504 17.11 20.70 -1.99
CA PRO A 504 17.46 22.12 -2.21
C PRO A 504 16.99 23.04 -1.07
N ALA A 505 16.71 22.47 0.09
CA ALA A 505 16.29 23.12 1.33
C ALA A 505 17.02 22.42 2.50
N ASP A 506 16.60 22.66 3.74
CA ASP A 506 17.03 21.85 4.90
C ASP A 506 15.94 20.88 5.38
N GLU A 507 14.92 20.67 4.54
CA GLU A 507 13.78 19.78 4.72
C GLU A 507 13.88 18.53 3.83
N SER A 508 13.19 17.45 4.19
CA SER A 508 13.16 16.19 3.45
C SER A 508 12.56 16.32 2.05
N MET A 509 13.09 15.54 1.10
CA MET A 509 12.68 15.51 -0.30
C MET A 509 12.28 14.09 -0.71
N LEU A 510 11.03 13.93 -1.17
CA LEU A 510 10.38 12.67 -1.51
C LEU A 510 10.15 12.55 -3.03
N PRO A 511 10.64 11.49 -3.69
CA PRO A 511 10.26 11.13 -5.06
C PRO A 511 8.74 11.01 -5.24
N LEU A 512 8.17 11.62 -6.28
CA LEU A 512 6.76 11.44 -6.65
C LEU A 512 6.59 10.54 -7.88
N LYS A 513 7.22 10.93 -9.00
CA LYS A 513 7.16 10.21 -10.29
C LYS A 513 8.19 10.74 -11.28
N THR A 514 8.37 10.04 -12.41
CA THR A 514 9.17 10.54 -13.53
C THR A 514 8.31 11.01 -14.70
N GLU A 515 8.56 12.22 -15.21
CA GLU A 515 7.91 12.77 -16.40
C GLU A 515 8.91 13.57 -17.27
N GLY A 516 8.81 13.45 -18.60
CA GLY A 516 9.59 14.27 -19.53
C GLY A 516 11.12 14.18 -19.42
N GLY A 517 11.67 13.06 -18.93
CA GLY A 517 13.12 12.91 -18.67
C GLY A 517 13.59 13.57 -17.37
N LYS A 518 12.65 13.86 -16.45
CA LYS A 518 12.92 14.38 -15.11
C LYS A 518 12.25 13.51 -14.05
N LEU A 519 12.88 13.42 -12.89
CA LEU A 519 12.20 13.07 -11.64
C LEU A 519 11.50 14.32 -11.13
N VAL A 520 10.26 14.19 -10.69
CA VAL A 520 9.55 15.19 -9.88
C VAL A 520 9.55 14.70 -8.44
N ALA A 521 9.87 15.61 -7.53
CA ALA A 521 9.91 15.36 -6.09
C ALA A 521 9.21 16.50 -5.32
N TYR A 522 8.65 16.16 -4.17
CA TYR A 522 8.13 17.10 -3.18
C TYR A 522 9.17 17.30 -2.09
N VAL A 523 9.50 18.55 -1.78
CA VAL A 523 10.25 18.93 -0.59
C VAL A 523 9.24 19.44 0.43
N GLU A 524 9.30 18.90 1.65
CA GLU A 524 8.37 19.21 2.72
C GLU A 524 8.50 20.69 3.20
N PRO A 525 7.44 21.26 3.80
CA PRO A 525 7.51 22.58 4.43
C PRO A 525 8.47 22.62 5.61
N SER A 526 9.04 23.80 5.87
CA SER A 526 9.76 24.11 7.10
C SER A 526 8.78 24.65 8.17
N TYR A 527 9.30 25.25 9.24
CA TYR A 527 8.50 26.03 10.19
C TYR A 527 8.09 27.42 9.63
N ASP A 528 8.81 27.93 8.64
CA ASP A 528 8.74 29.33 8.16
C ASP A 528 8.60 29.47 6.63
N ALA A 529 8.53 28.36 5.90
CA ALA A 529 8.35 28.33 4.44
C ALA A 529 7.53 27.11 4.00
N GLY A 530 6.57 27.34 3.10
CA GLY A 530 5.79 26.25 2.50
C GLY A 530 6.67 25.28 1.72
N GLY A 531 6.17 24.07 1.47
CA GLY A 531 6.86 23.05 0.71
C GLY A 531 7.12 23.48 -0.74
N ARG A 532 7.80 22.63 -1.51
CA ARG A 532 8.05 22.91 -2.95
C ARG A 532 8.08 21.66 -3.79
N ILE A 533 7.51 21.75 -4.99
CA ILE A 533 7.69 20.75 -6.04
C ILE A 533 8.91 21.13 -6.85
N VAL A 534 9.83 20.18 -7.01
CA VAL A 534 11.09 20.36 -7.73
C VAL A 534 11.22 19.33 -8.84
N SER A 535 11.99 19.66 -9.86
CA SER A 535 12.35 18.74 -10.95
C SER A 535 13.85 18.54 -11.04
N ILE A 536 14.26 17.29 -11.18
CA ILE A 536 15.64 16.82 -11.24
C ILE A 536 15.83 16.11 -12.58
N ALA A 537 16.80 16.51 -13.39
CA ALA A 537 17.07 15.84 -14.67
C ALA A 537 17.59 14.40 -14.43
N THR A 538 16.99 13.38 -15.05
CA THR A 538 17.43 11.98 -14.84
C THR A 538 18.72 11.62 -15.58
N THR A 539 19.16 12.49 -16.50
CA THR A 539 20.30 12.32 -17.40
C THR A 539 21.20 13.57 -17.43
N GLY A 540 22.42 13.42 -17.95
CA GLY A 540 23.46 14.45 -17.90
C GLY A 540 24.38 14.29 -16.69
N SER A 541 25.09 15.36 -16.32
CA SER A 541 26.05 15.40 -15.21
C SER A 541 25.72 16.45 -14.14
N LYS A 542 24.51 17.03 -14.20
CA LYS A 542 24.00 18.01 -13.23
C LYS A 542 22.57 17.64 -12.85
N HIS A 543 22.41 17.11 -11.65
CA HIS A 543 21.11 16.69 -11.10
C HIS A 543 20.52 17.76 -10.16
N THR A 544 20.98 19.01 -10.25
CA THR A 544 20.54 20.13 -9.40
C THR A 544 19.01 20.30 -9.46
N PRO A 545 18.30 20.27 -8.31
CA PRO A 545 16.85 20.42 -8.29
C PRO A 545 16.43 21.81 -8.79
N THR A 546 15.40 21.86 -9.62
CA THR A 546 14.82 23.10 -10.17
C THR A 546 13.36 23.20 -9.76
N THR A 547 13.03 24.20 -8.94
CA THR A 547 11.66 24.44 -8.45
C THR A 547 10.66 24.60 -9.59
N LEU A 548 9.63 23.76 -9.60
CA LEU A 548 8.46 23.86 -10.46
C LEU A 548 7.36 24.70 -9.80
N LEU A 549 7.16 24.53 -8.50
CA LEU A 549 6.13 25.17 -7.68
C LEU A 549 6.67 25.37 -6.26
N GLN A 550 6.36 26.50 -5.62
CA GLN A 550 6.74 26.83 -4.24
C GLN A 550 5.46 27.22 -3.50
N MET A 551 5.06 26.48 -2.47
CA MET A 551 3.83 26.76 -1.73
C MET A 551 3.99 28.03 -0.87
N PRO A 552 2.91 28.79 -0.62
CA PRO A 552 3.00 30.07 0.07
C PRO A 552 3.27 29.89 1.58
N GLU A 553 3.93 30.88 2.18
CA GLU A 553 4.22 30.90 3.63
C GLU A 553 2.93 30.82 4.48
N GLY A 554 1.85 31.47 4.02
CA GLY A 554 0.56 31.48 4.71
C GLY A 554 -0.16 30.12 4.82
N THR A 555 0.33 29.06 4.17
CA THR A 555 -0.26 27.71 4.25
C THR A 555 0.60 26.68 4.98
N VAL A 556 1.73 27.07 5.59
CA VAL A 556 2.61 26.16 6.34
C VAL A 556 1.83 25.37 7.40
N ASP A 557 1.07 26.03 8.26
CA ASP A 557 0.25 25.37 9.30
C ASP A 557 -0.83 24.44 8.73
N ILE A 558 -1.23 24.63 7.46
CA ILE A 558 -2.17 23.74 6.76
C ILE A 558 -1.41 22.51 6.24
N GLU A 559 -0.36 22.74 5.45
CA GLU A 559 0.49 21.75 4.79
C GLU A 559 1.19 20.82 5.79
N SER A 560 1.91 21.37 6.77
CA SER A 560 2.64 20.63 7.82
C SER A 560 1.72 19.85 8.77
N GLY A 561 0.40 20.12 8.76
CA GLY A 561 -0.57 19.39 9.57
C GLY A 561 -1.26 18.23 8.84
N PHE A 562 -0.87 17.90 7.61
CA PHE A 562 -1.23 16.62 6.98
C PHE A 562 -0.29 15.50 7.46
N TYR A 563 -0.36 15.15 8.76
CA TYR A 563 0.52 14.16 9.39
C TYR A 563 0.47 12.78 8.73
N SER A 564 -0.71 12.37 8.27
CA SER A 564 -0.94 11.17 7.47
C SER A 564 -1.38 11.62 6.08
N LYS A 565 -0.46 11.61 5.10
CA LYS A 565 -0.63 12.28 3.80
C LYS A 565 -0.81 11.33 2.61
N ASP A 566 -1.41 11.84 1.56
CA ASP A 566 -1.36 11.31 0.20
C ASP A 566 -1.17 12.47 -0.78
N ILE A 567 -0.24 12.31 -1.74
CA ILE A 567 0.37 13.40 -2.50
C ILE A 567 0.53 13.07 -3.99
N ASP A 568 0.12 13.98 -4.87
CA ASP A 568 0.20 13.79 -6.33
C ASP A 568 0.53 15.11 -7.05
N TRP A 569 1.17 15.00 -8.22
CA TRP A 569 1.55 16.09 -9.12
C TRP A 569 0.94 15.87 -10.50
N VAL A 570 -0.06 16.65 -10.88
CA VAL A 570 -0.77 16.47 -12.17
C VAL A 570 -0.96 17.80 -12.88
N ASP A 571 -0.53 17.85 -14.15
CA ASP A 571 -0.69 18.99 -15.06
C ASP A 571 -0.33 20.36 -14.45
N GLY A 572 0.80 20.39 -13.73
CA GLY A 572 1.34 21.61 -13.11
C GLY A 572 0.72 21.99 -11.76
N ARG A 573 -0.17 21.15 -11.21
CA ARG A 573 -0.80 21.30 -9.89
C ARG A 573 -0.24 20.27 -8.91
N PHE A 574 -0.11 20.69 -7.65
CA PHE A 574 0.19 19.79 -6.53
C PHE A 574 -1.07 19.56 -5.70
N TYR A 575 -1.28 18.32 -5.27
CA TYR A 575 -2.36 17.93 -4.38
C TYR A 575 -1.79 17.25 -3.15
N ILE A 576 -2.31 17.62 -1.99
CA ILE A 576 -2.09 16.91 -0.72
C ILE A 576 -3.45 16.65 -0.07
N SER A 577 -3.65 15.45 0.45
CA SER A 577 -4.86 15.05 1.17
C SER A 577 -4.51 14.23 2.41
N THR A 578 -5.43 14.13 3.37
CA THR A 578 -5.22 13.22 4.51
C THR A 578 -5.57 11.78 4.13
N THR A 579 -4.83 10.81 4.69
CA THR A 579 -5.17 9.38 4.66
C THR A 579 -5.94 8.91 5.89
N ARG A 580 -6.02 9.73 6.96
CA ARG A 580 -6.75 9.42 8.20
C ARG A 580 -7.40 10.67 8.82
N LEU A 581 -8.56 10.47 9.43
CA LEU A 581 -9.27 11.43 10.26
C LEU A 581 -9.13 11.03 11.73
N ALA A 582 -8.95 12.02 12.61
CA ALA A 582 -8.78 11.86 14.05
C ALA A 582 -10.11 11.66 14.79
N GLY A 583 -11.23 12.15 14.23
CA GLY A 583 -12.53 12.13 14.88
C GLY A 583 -12.81 13.34 15.78
N ASP A 584 -12.19 14.50 15.50
CA ASP A 584 -12.43 15.71 16.30
C ASP A 584 -13.86 16.22 16.06
N THR A 585 -14.67 16.27 17.13
CA THR A 585 -16.05 16.77 17.08
C THR A 585 -16.16 18.28 17.28
N ASP A 586 -15.09 18.91 17.77
CA ASP A 586 -15.07 20.32 18.15
C ASP A 586 -14.44 21.18 17.03
N LYS A 587 -13.76 20.55 16.06
CA LYS A 587 -13.17 21.19 14.87
C LYS A 587 -13.37 20.38 13.60
N LYS A 588 -13.55 21.07 12.47
CA LYS A 588 -13.50 20.43 11.15
C LYS A 588 -12.06 20.07 10.79
N GLU A 589 -11.87 18.83 10.34
CA GLU A 589 -10.56 18.30 9.96
C GLU A 589 -10.18 18.63 8.51
N LYS A 590 -8.88 18.54 8.20
CA LYS A 590 -8.35 18.81 6.85
C LYS A 590 -8.60 17.61 5.94
N LEU A 591 -9.20 17.82 4.76
CA LEU A 591 -9.40 16.73 3.80
C LEU A 591 -8.41 16.78 2.64
N MET A 592 -8.39 17.89 1.89
CA MET A 592 -7.64 18.00 0.65
C MET A 592 -7.33 19.46 0.29
N LEU A 593 -6.14 19.70 -0.25
CA LEU A 593 -5.61 21.01 -0.62
C LEU A 593 -4.96 20.92 -2.00
N ALA A 594 -5.20 21.90 -2.86
CA ALA A 594 -4.67 21.96 -4.22
C ALA A 594 -3.94 23.28 -4.50
N TYR A 595 -2.75 23.19 -5.08
CA TYR A 595 -1.91 24.33 -5.43
C TYR A 595 -1.63 24.43 -6.94
N GLY A 596 -1.46 25.65 -7.45
CA GLY A 596 -1.18 25.94 -8.85
C GLY A 596 -0.49 27.29 -9.06
N LYS A 597 -0.45 27.80 -10.29
CA LYS A 597 0.26 29.05 -10.65
C LYS A 597 -0.68 30.22 -10.87
#